data_AF-A0A3A8ZAH4-F1
#
_entry.id   AF-A0A3A8ZAH4-F1
#
_cell.length_a   1.000
_cell.length_b   1.000
_cell.length_c   1.000
_cell.angle_alpha   90.00
_cell.angle_beta   90.00
_cell.angle_gamma   90.00
#
_symmetry.space_group_name_H-M   'P 1'
#
loop_
_entity.id
_entity.type
_entity.pdbx_description
1 polymer ?
#
loop_
_entity_poly.entity_id
_entity_poly.type
_entity_poly.pdbx_seq_one_letter_code
_entity_poly.pdbx_strand_id
1 'polypeptide(L)' 'MHKDITERLLGINPALAAQARQVLDVNKSERHIRGGMATKEKYLHRQ' A
#
# COMPACT_ATOMS: atom_id res chain seq x y z
N MET A 1 -17.36 8.56 -6.89
CA MET A 1 -17.47 8.51 -5.41
C MET A 1 -16.22 7.85 -4.83
N HIS A 2 -15.09 8.56 -4.74
CA HIS A 2 -14.01 8.22 -3.81
C HIS A 2 -13.30 9.52 -3.46
N LYS A 3 -13.74 10.19 -2.38
CA LYS A 3 -12.79 11.02 -1.63
C LYS A 3 -11.88 10.01 -0.95
N ASP A 4 -10.61 10.01 -1.35
CA ASP A 4 -9.65 9.00 -0.92
C ASP A 4 -9.59 8.97 0.61
N ILE A 5 -9.37 7.80 1.21
CA ILE A 5 -9.35 7.67 2.68
C ILE A 5 -8.27 8.60 3.25
N THR A 6 -7.20 8.82 2.50
CA THR A 6 -6.13 9.79 2.77
C THR A 6 -6.61 11.24 2.79
N GLU A 7 -7.48 11.67 1.87
CA GLU A 7 -8.04 13.03 1.86
C GLU A 7 -8.97 13.27 3.06
N ARG A 8 -9.82 12.29 3.36
CA ARG A 8 -10.74 12.37 4.49
C ARG A 8 -9.99 12.29 5.83
N LEU A 9 -8.97 11.44 5.92
CA LEU A 9 -8.14 11.30 7.11
C LEU A 9 -7.33 12.56 7.37
N LEU A 10 -6.82 13.23 6.33
CA LEU A 10 -6.13 14.51 6.48
C LEU A 10 -7.04 15.59 7.11
N GLY A 11 -8.32 15.65 6.71
CA GLY A 11 -9.28 16.61 7.26
C GLY A 11 -9.75 16.28 8.69
N ILE A 12 -9.70 15.02 9.11
CA ILE A 12 -10.14 14.58 10.45
C ILE A 12 -8.97 14.55 11.44
N ASN A 13 -7.82 14.03 11.03
CA ASN A 13 -6.63 13.88 11.86
C ASN A 13 -5.34 13.96 11.01
N PRO A 14 -4.77 15.17 10.86
CA PRO A 14 -3.56 15.39 10.08
C PRO A 14 -2.34 14.61 10.59
N ALA A 15 -2.22 14.42 11.90
CA ALA A 15 -1.10 13.69 12.50
C ALA A 15 -1.13 12.21 12.13
N LEU A 16 -2.31 11.58 12.20
CA LEU A 16 -2.49 10.20 11.78
C LEU A 16 -2.33 10.04 10.26
N ALA A 17 -2.77 11.03 9.47
CA ALA A 17 -2.56 11.05 8.02
C ALA A 17 -1.07 11.05 7.65
N ALA A 18 -0.24 11.82 8.37
CA ALA A 18 1.21 11.85 8.16
C ALA A 18 1.86 10.49 8.45
N GLN A 19 1.44 9.82 9.54
CA GLN A 19 1.93 8.47 9.88
C GLN A 19 1.51 7.43 8.82
N ALA A 20 0.24 7.47 8.40
CA ALA A 20 -0.26 6.60 7.35
C ALA A 20 0.48 6.81 6.01
N ARG A 21 0.89 8.05 5.72
CA ARG A 21 1.66 8.35 4.51
C ARG A 21 3.03 7.66 4.50
N GLN A 22 3.74 7.66 5.62
CA GLN A 22 5.03 6.95 5.74
C GLN A 22 4.88 5.46 5.44
N VAL A 23 3.84 4.82 6.00
CA VAL A 23 3.54 3.40 5.75
C VAL A 23 3.19 3.15 4.28
N LEU A 24 2.39 4.04 3.66
CA LEU A 24 2.03 3.92 2.25
C LEU A 24 3.25 4.06 1.31
N ASP A 25 4.20 4.92 1.64
CA ASP A 25 5.40 5.14 0.83
C ASP A 25 6.34 3.92 0.87
N VAL A 26 6.49 3.29 2.04
CA VAL A 26 7.19 1.99 2.18
C VAL A 26 6.47 0.90 1.38
N ASN A 27 5.15 0.79 1.56
CA ASN A 27 4.34 -0.21 0.85
C ASN A 27 4.42 -0.09 -0.67
N LYS A 28 4.50 1.14 -1.19
CA LYS A 28 4.68 1.43 -2.63
C LYS A 28 6.05 1.00 -3.10
N SER A 29 7.10 1.34 -2.35
CA SER A 29 8.49 0.99 -2.68
C SER A 29 8.69 -0.53 -2.75
N GLU A 30 8.09 -1.27 -1.82
CA GLU A 30 8.19 -2.73 -1.75
C GLU A 30 7.24 -3.48 -2.69
N ARG A 31 6.26 -2.78 -3.31
CA ARG A 31 5.23 -3.41 -4.14
C ARG A 31 5.81 -4.24 -5.28
N HIS A 32 6.88 -3.78 -5.92
CA HIS A 32 7.48 -4.47 -7.06
C HIS A 32 8.18 -5.77 -6.63
N ILE A 33 8.83 -5.77 -5.47
CA ILE A 33 9.45 -6.96 -4.87
C ILE A 33 8.37 -8.00 -4.56
N ARG A 34 7.29 -7.57 -3.90
CA ARG A 34 6.13 -8.43 -3.61
C ARG A 34 5.48 -8.97 -4.90
N GLY A 35 5.37 -8.15 -5.95
CA GLY A 35 4.84 -8.58 -7.26
C GLY A 35 5.70 -9.65 -7.94
N GLY A 36 7.03 -9.52 -7.85
CA GLY A 36 7.96 -10.55 -8.33
C GLY A 36 7.81 -11.87 -7.58
N MET A 37 7.74 -11.82 -6.25
CA MET A 37 7.48 -13.02 -5.42
C MET A 37 6.12 -13.65 -5.75
N ALA A 38 5.05 -12.86 -5.84
CA ALA A 38 3.72 -13.37 -6.17
C ALA A 38 3.68 -14.08 -7.53
N THR A 39 4.41 -13.58 -8.53
CA THR A 39 4.52 -14.24 -9.83
C THR A 39 5.26 -15.57 -9.70
N LYS A 40 6.39 -15.58 -8.99
CA LYS A 40 7.17 -16.81 -8.73
C LYS A 40 6.33 -17.87 -8.01
N GLU A 41 5.66 -17.50 -6.93
CA GLU A 41 4.75 -18.38 -6.16
C GLU A 41 3.62 -18.94 -7.03
N LYS A 42 2.99 -18.12 -7.89
CA LYS A 42 1.91 -18.57 -8.81
C LYS A 42 2.34 -19.70 -9.74
N TYR A 43 3.61 -19.76 -10.13
CA TYR A 43 4.12 -20.82 -11.02
C TYR A 43 4.68 -22.02 -10.23
N LEU A 44 5.20 -21.82 -9.02
CA LEU A 44 5.62 -22.90 -8.12
C LEU A 44 4.42 -23.72 -7.59
N HIS A 45 3.33 -23.04 -7.21
CA HIS A 45 2.14 -23.65 -6.62
C HIS A 45 1.09 -24.12 -7.65
N ARG A 46 1.39 -24.07 -8.96
CA ARG A 46 0.51 -24.58 -10.03
C ARG A 46 0.87 -26.01 -10.50
N GLN A 47 1.58 -26.78 -9.66
CA GLN A 47 1.74 -28.24 -9.84
C GLN A 47 0.55 -28.98 -9.23
#